data_AF-J1STI9-F1
#
_entry.id   AF-J1STI9-F1
#
_cell.length_a   1.000
_cell.length_b   1.000
_cell.length_c   1.000
_cell.angle_alpha   90.00
_cell.angle_beta   90.00
_cell.angle_gamma   90.00
#
_symmetry.space_group_name_H-M   'P 1'
#
loop_
_entity.id
_entity.type
_entity.pdbx_description
1 polymer ?
#
loop_
_entity_poly.entity_id
_entity_poly.type
_entity_poly.pdbx_seq_one_letter_code
_entity_poly.pdbx_strand_id
1 'polypeptide(L)'
;MGISDLNLALGAEITGPSNPVNKTGSFLRKLLPLSRHFTLWFAMVATLVALCTAISGQSYWIDEANTAWRAAEPQFGALLARMVAETGSDAQMPFFLVAIWAWEKVAGDGEIALRVMNLLWLVPGLYIFANGRADRLLVAGTSAFLWYYIDEARPYGMQIGASLMVFGLLERAVVAASDRGADGPPLRPYQAWLLAFGLIALAGSSLLGAIWAAAAVAAAA
;
A
#
# COMPACT_ATOMS: atom_id res chain seq x y z
N MET A 1 -21.06 77.06 26.94
CA MET A 1 -21.82 76.18 26.03
C MET A 1 -20.84 75.20 25.42
N GLY A 2 -20.93 73.94 25.83
CA GLY A 2 -19.92 72.91 25.58
C GLY A 2 -20.11 72.18 24.25
N ILE A 3 -19.03 71.57 23.78
CA ILE A 3 -18.90 70.80 22.53
C ILE A 3 -19.60 69.41 22.64
N SER A 4 -20.60 69.28 23.50
CA SER A 4 -21.33 68.03 23.76
C SER A 4 -22.56 67.84 22.86
N ASP A 5 -23.07 68.90 22.24
CA ASP A 5 -24.41 68.87 21.65
C ASP A 5 -24.41 68.58 20.13
N LEU A 6 -23.24 68.36 19.51
CA LEU A 6 -23.14 68.10 18.07
C LEU A 6 -23.10 66.61 17.69
N ASN A 7 -22.98 65.69 18.66
CA ASN A 7 -22.80 64.25 18.39
C ASN A 7 -24.10 63.43 18.35
N LEU A 8 -25.26 64.04 18.55
CA LEU A 8 -26.54 63.31 18.62
C LEU A 8 -27.25 63.14 17.26
N ALA A 9 -26.67 63.65 16.16
CA ALA A 9 -27.30 63.62 14.84
C ALA A 9 -26.64 62.66 13.81
N LEU A 10 -25.60 61.90 14.21
CA LEU A 10 -24.85 61.02 13.30
C LEU A 10 -25.07 59.50 13.52
N GLY A 11 -26.02 59.12 14.38
CA GLY A 11 -26.31 57.73 14.73
C GLY A 11 -27.41 57.04 13.89
N ALA A 12 -27.68 57.48 12.66
CA ALA A 12 -28.61 56.78 11.78
C ALA A 12 -27.88 55.64 11.05
N GLU A 13 -27.91 54.46 11.66
CA GLU A 13 -27.40 53.20 11.13
C GLU A 13 -28.17 52.82 9.84
N ILE A 14 -27.56 53.10 8.67
CA ILE A 14 -28.08 52.63 7.38
C ILE A 14 -27.81 51.12 7.31
N THR A 15 -28.86 50.33 7.57
CA THR A 15 -28.85 48.88 7.35
C THR A 15 -28.87 48.59 5.85
N GLY A 16 -27.69 48.41 5.26
CA GLY A 16 -27.55 47.92 3.89
C GLY A 16 -28.09 46.50 3.73
N PRO A 17 -28.56 46.10 2.53
CA PRO A 17 -29.16 44.78 2.31
C PRO A 17 -28.17 43.67 2.62
N SER A 18 -28.66 42.62 3.30
CA SER A 18 -27.87 41.46 3.72
C SER A 18 -27.18 40.80 2.53
N ASN A 19 -25.86 40.81 2.52
CA ASN A 19 -25.02 40.27 1.46
C ASN A 19 -25.18 38.72 1.38
N PRO A 20 -25.75 38.14 0.31
CA PRO A 20 -26.06 36.70 0.25
C PRO A 20 -24.81 35.80 0.16
N VAL A 21 -23.64 36.38 -0.10
CA VAL A 21 -22.36 35.68 -0.28
C VAL A 21 -21.92 34.93 1.00
N ASN A 22 -22.31 35.40 2.19
CA ASN A 22 -21.91 34.78 3.46
C ASN A 22 -22.66 33.48 3.80
N LYS A 23 -23.78 33.17 3.12
CA LYS A 23 -24.54 31.92 3.40
C LYS A 23 -23.93 30.70 2.71
N THR A 24 -23.27 30.87 1.56
CA THR A 24 -22.66 29.76 0.81
C THR A 24 -21.43 29.18 1.50
N GLY A 25 -20.63 30.03 2.17
CA GLY A 25 -19.46 29.58 2.95
C GLY A 25 -19.79 28.82 4.25
N SER A 26 -21.02 28.96 4.74
CA SER A 26 -21.53 28.30 5.96
C SER A 26 -21.98 26.86 5.70
N PHE A 27 -22.53 26.58 4.51
CA PHE A 27 -23.01 25.23 4.16
C PHE A 27 -21.84 24.24 3.98
N LEU A 28 -20.73 24.68 3.38
CA LEU A 28 -19.54 23.84 3.20
C LEU A 28 -18.76 23.55 4.49
N ARG A 29 -18.98 24.30 5.58
CA ARG A 29 -18.37 24.05 6.91
C ARG A 29 -19.19 23.10 7.79
N LYS A 30 -20.40 22.72 7.38
CA LYS A 30 -21.27 21.81 8.15
C LYS A 30 -21.10 20.33 7.82
N LEU A 31 -20.22 19.98 6.89
CA LEU A 31 -19.77 18.61 6.76
C LEU A 31 -18.92 18.29 8.00
N LEU A 32 -19.50 17.60 8.98
CA LEU A 32 -18.71 17.06 10.08
C LEU A 32 -17.56 16.26 9.46
N PRO A 33 -16.30 16.53 9.83
CA PRO A 33 -15.19 15.73 9.34
C PRO A 33 -15.46 14.28 9.77
N LEU A 34 -15.58 13.37 8.80
CA LEU A 34 -15.63 11.95 9.11
C LEU A 34 -14.39 11.60 9.93
N SER A 35 -14.53 10.67 10.87
CA SER A 35 -13.39 10.28 11.70
C SER A 35 -12.24 9.81 10.82
N ARG A 36 -11.01 10.22 11.13
CA ARG A 36 -9.81 9.84 10.36
C ARG A 36 -9.72 8.33 10.16
N HIS A 37 -10.09 7.56 11.19
CA HIS A 37 -10.14 6.10 11.14
C HIS A 37 -11.17 5.59 10.13
N PHE A 38 -12.38 6.16 10.10
CA PHE A 38 -13.38 5.80 9.11
C PHE A 38 -12.89 6.10 7.70
N THR A 39 -12.34 7.29 7.45
CA THR A 39 -11.81 7.67 6.13
C THR A 39 -10.73 6.70 5.67
N LEU A 40 -9.82 6.29 6.56
CA LEU A 40 -8.76 5.34 6.23
C LEU A 40 -9.29 3.95 5.92
N TRP A 41 -10.21 3.44 6.75
CA TRP A 41 -10.85 2.15 6.52
C TRP A 41 -11.65 2.13 5.23
N PHE A 42 -12.44 3.17 4.99
CA PHE A 42 -13.20 3.32 3.75
C PHE A 42 -12.27 3.37 2.54
N ALA A 43 -11.20 4.17 2.58
CA ALA A 43 -10.23 4.25 1.49
C ALA A 43 -9.52 2.90 1.25
N MET A 44 -9.18 2.16 2.31
CA MET A 44 -8.58 0.83 2.21
C MET A 44 -9.51 -0.15 1.52
N VAL A 45 -10.76 -0.25 1.99
CA VAL A 45 -11.77 -1.14 1.42
C VAL A 45 -12.07 -0.75 -0.02
N ALA A 46 -12.27 0.53 -0.32
CA ALA A 46 -12.51 1.00 -1.68
C ALA A 46 -11.35 0.68 -2.63
N THR A 47 -10.10 0.84 -2.17
CA THR A 47 -8.90 0.49 -2.94
C THR A 47 -8.85 -1.01 -3.22
N LEU A 48 -9.07 -1.85 -2.20
CA LEU A 48 -9.04 -3.30 -2.37
C LEU A 48 -10.17 -3.79 -3.29
N VAL A 49 -11.38 -3.26 -3.14
CA VAL A 49 -12.51 -3.58 -4.02
C VAL A 49 -12.19 -3.20 -5.46
N ALA A 50 -11.63 -2.02 -5.69
CA ALA A 50 -11.23 -1.59 -7.03
C ALA A 50 -10.17 -2.53 -7.63
N LEU A 51 -9.16 -2.91 -6.85
CA LEU A 51 -8.12 -3.85 -7.28
C LEU A 51 -8.64 -5.26 -7.55
N CYS A 52 -9.65 -5.73 -6.81
CA CYS A 52 -10.31 -7.01 -7.11
C CYS A 52 -10.96 -7.01 -8.50
N THR A 53 -11.42 -5.86 -9.02
CA THR A 53 -12.00 -5.79 -10.37
C THR A 53 -10.98 -5.91 -11.49
N ALA A 54 -9.68 -5.75 -11.18
CA ALA A 54 -8.62 -5.94 -12.14
C ALA A 54 -8.30 -7.42 -12.37
N ILE A 55 -8.60 -8.29 -11.40
CA ILE A 55 -8.33 -9.73 -11.50
C ILE A 55 -9.34 -10.37 -12.46
N SER A 56 -8.81 -10.96 -13.52
CA SER A 56 -9.55 -11.60 -14.59
C SER A 56 -9.33 -13.12 -14.60
N GLY A 57 -10.27 -13.84 -15.19
CA GLY A 57 -10.15 -15.28 -15.50
C GLY A 57 -9.66 -15.54 -16.92
N GLN A 58 -8.91 -14.60 -17.51
CA GLN A 58 -8.32 -14.79 -18.83
C GLN A 58 -7.23 -15.85 -18.78
N SER A 59 -7.10 -16.63 -19.86
CA SER A 59 -6.08 -17.67 -19.95
C SER A 59 -4.67 -17.10 -19.72
N TYR A 60 -3.84 -17.90 -19.07
CA TYR A 60 -2.47 -17.55 -18.74
C TYR A 60 -1.66 -17.15 -19.97
N TRP A 61 -0.88 -16.09 -19.83
CA TRP A 61 0.26 -15.86 -20.71
C TRP A 61 1.36 -16.90 -20.45
N ILE A 62 2.29 -17.07 -21.39
CA ILE A 62 3.34 -18.10 -21.33
C ILE A 62 4.10 -18.11 -19.99
N ASP A 63 4.37 -16.91 -19.48
CA ASP A 63 5.07 -16.63 -18.24
C ASP A 63 4.28 -17.03 -16.98
N GLU A 64 2.95 -16.86 -17.02
CA GLU A 64 2.03 -17.29 -15.97
C GLU A 64 1.79 -18.80 -16.04
N ALA A 65 1.67 -19.36 -17.24
CA ALA A 65 1.45 -20.79 -17.46
C ALA A 65 2.61 -21.61 -16.90
N ASN A 66 3.85 -21.14 -17.11
CA ASN A 66 5.03 -21.75 -16.49
C ASN A 66 5.01 -21.61 -14.95
N THR A 67 4.48 -20.52 -14.41
CA THR A 67 4.31 -20.36 -12.96
C THR A 67 3.27 -21.35 -12.41
N ALA A 68 2.11 -21.45 -13.06
CA ALA A 68 1.04 -22.38 -12.70
C ALA A 68 1.52 -23.83 -12.78
N TRP A 69 2.26 -24.20 -13.83
CA TRP A 69 2.83 -25.54 -13.98
C TRP A 69 3.78 -25.92 -12.83
N ARG A 70 4.58 -24.96 -12.34
CA ARG A 70 5.45 -25.18 -11.17
C ARG A 70 4.64 -25.28 -9.88
N ALA A 71 3.63 -24.42 -9.72
CA ALA A 71 2.76 -24.42 -8.54
C ALA A 71 1.97 -25.75 -8.43
N ALA A 72 1.58 -26.32 -9.57
CA ALA A 72 0.86 -27.59 -9.66
C ALA A 72 1.67 -28.81 -9.20
N GLU A 73 2.98 -28.67 -8.92
CA GLU A 73 3.81 -29.78 -8.45
C GLU A 73 3.20 -30.48 -7.21
N PRO A 74 2.96 -31.80 -7.24
CA PRO A 74 2.25 -32.48 -6.16
C PRO A 74 2.99 -32.42 -4.82
N GLN A 75 4.32 -32.38 -4.88
CA GLN A 75 5.19 -32.49 -3.71
C GLN A 75 6.21 -31.34 -3.69
N PHE A 76 6.46 -30.81 -2.49
CA PHE A 76 7.44 -29.74 -2.29
C PHE A 76 8.84 -30.13 -2.77
N GLY A 77 9.24 -31.40 -2.58
CA GLY A 77 10.55 -31.90 -3.04
C GLY A 77 10.72 -31.84 -4.56
N ALA A 78 9.64 -32.05 -5.33
CA ALA A 78 9.67 -31.96 -6.78
C ALA A 78 9.82 -30.50 -7.25
N LEU A 79 9.11 -29.56 -6.61
CA LEU A 79 9.32 -28.14 -6.81
C LEU A 79 10.78 -27.75 -6.52
N LEU A 80 11.34 -28.21 -5.39
CA LEU A 80 12.71 -27.90 -4.99
C LEU A 80 13.73 -28.42 -6.01
N ALA A 81 13.58 -29.67 -6.45
CA ALA A 81 14.44 -30.25 -7.47
C ALA A 81 14.40 -29.46 -8.79
N ARG A 82 13.22 -28.98 -9.19
CA ARG A 82 13.06 -28.12 -10.37
C ARG A 82 13.71 -26.76 -10.20
N MET A 83 13.56 -26.12 -9.05
CA MET A 83 14.22 -24.83 -8.78
C MET A 83 15.74 -24.95 -8.82
N VAL A 84 16.30 -26.07 -8.32
CA VAL A 84 17.75 -26.32 -8.38
C VAL A 84 18.23 -26.60 -9.81
N ALA A 85 17.39 -27.24 -10.64
CA ALA A 85 17.71 -27.51 -12.04
C ALA A 85 17.46 -26.32 -12.97
N GLU A 86 16.81 -25.26 -12.50
CA GLU A 86 16.48 -24.07 -13.29
C GLU A 86 17.72 -23.24 -13.60
N THR A 87 17.84 -22.80 -14.85
CA THR A 87 18.96 -21.95 -15.32
C THR A 87 18.48 -20.63 -15.91
N GLY A 88 17.17 -20.47 -16.13
CA GLY A 88 16.53 -19.25 -16.59
C GLY A 88 16.28 -18.22 -15.48
N SER A 89 15.55 -17.16 -15.83
CA SER A 89 15.22 -16.05 -14.93
C SER A 89 14.43 -16.46 -13.70
N ASP A 90 13.68 -17.55 -13.77
CA ASP A 90 12.81 -17.99 -12.67
C ASP A 90 13.61 -18.51 -11.46
N ALA A 91 14.87 -18.91 -11.66
CA ALA A 91 15.79 -19.21 -10.57
C ALA A 91 16.01 -18.00 -9.64
N GLN A 92 15.69 -16.79 -10.10
CA GLN A 92 15.88 -15.54 -9.36
C GLN A 92 14.68 -15.18 -8.44
N MET A 93 13.64 -16.02 -8.40
CA MET A 93 12.44 -15.78 -7.59
C MET A 93 12.03 -16.99 -6.73
N PRO A 94 12.96 -17.63 -5.99
CA PRO A 94 12.68 -18.87 -5.27
C PRO A 94 11.60 -18.73 -4.19
N PHE A 95 11.56 -17.59 -3.49
CA PHE A 95 10.56 -17.38 -2.45
C PHE A 95 9.16 -17.23 -3.03
N PHE A 96 9.03 -16.56 -4.19
CA PHE A 96 7.76 -16.47 -4.90
C PHE A 96 7.27 -17.84 -5.35
N LEU A 97 8.15 -18.67 -5.92
CA LEU A 97 7.78 -20.02 -6.37
C LEU A 97 7.28 -20.91 -5.23
N VAL A 98 7.92 -20.83 -4.06
CA VAL A 98 7.47 -21.53 -2.85
C VAL A 98 6.13 -20.98 -2.37
N ALA A 99 5.95 -19.66 -2.36
CA ALA A 99 4.71 -19.03 -1.92
C ALA A 99 3.52 -19.39 -2.82
N ILE A 100 3.69 -19.34 -4.14
CA ILE A 100 2.61 -19.65 -5.08
C ILE A 100 2.28 -21.14 -5.13
N TRP A 101 3.28 -22.02 -4.95
CA TRP A 101 3.04 -23.44 -4.73
C TRP A 101 2.20 -23.66 -3.47
N ALA A 102 2.58 -23.08 -2.34
CA ALA A 102 1.84 -23.25 -1.09
C ALA A 102 0.41 -22.69 -1.19
N TRP A 103 0.24 -21.58 -1.91
CA TRP A 103 -1.07 -20.99 -2.17
C TRP A 103 -1.95 -21.85 -3.06
N GLU A 104 -1.40 -22.41 -4.14
CA GLU A 104 -2.12 -23.33 -5.04
C GLU A 104 -2.68 -24.53 -4.26
N LYS A 105 -1.95 -25.07 -3.28
CA LYS A 105 -2.47 -26.18 -2.44
C LYS A 105 -3.68 -25.83 -1.59
N VAL A 106 -3.95 -24.55 -1.37
CA VAL A 106 -5.08 -24.06 -0.56
C VAL A 106 -6.19 -23.51 -1.44
N ALA A 107 -5.84 -22.77 -2.49
CA ALA A 107 -6.78 -22.04 -3.34
C ALA A 107 -7.13 -22.74 -4.66
N GLY A 108 -6.35 -23.74 -5.06
CA GLY A 108 -6.44 -24.41 -6.36
C GLY A 108 -5.55 -23.78 -7.44
N ASP A 109 -5.61 -24.37 -8.63
CA ASP A 109 -4.74 -24.09 -9.80
C ASP A 109 -5.37 -23.15 -10.84
N GLY A 110 -6.62 -22.72 -10.63
CA GLY A 110 -7.34 -21.83 -11.53
C GLY A 110 -6.74 -20.42 -11.65
N GLU A 111 -7.03 -19.74 -12.76
CA GLU A 111 -6.47 -18.44 -13.13
C GLU A 111 -6.71 -17.37 -12.07
N ILE A 112 -7.97 -17.24 -11.66
CA ILE A 112 -8.35 -16.31 -10.60
C ILE A 112 -7.71 -16.72 -9.27
N ALA A 113 -7.64 -18.03 -8.98
CA ALA A 113 -7.11 -18.52 -7.72
C ALA A 113 -5.64 -18.11 -7.55
N LEU A 114 -4.79 -18.34 -8.56
CA LEU A 114 -3.37 -17.97 -8.49
C LEU A 114 -3.16 -16.45 -8.46
N ARG A 115 -3.93 -15.67 -9.23
CA ARG A 115 -3.81 -14.20 -9.27
C ARG A 115 -4.27 -13.52 -7.98
N VAL A 116 -5.25 -14.09 -7.28
CA VAL A 116 -5.70 -13.61 -5.95
C VAL A 116 -4.58 -13.65 -4.91
N MET A 117 -3.54 -14.47 -5.10
CA MET A 117 -2.37 -14.45 -4.22
C MET A 117 -1.75 -13.05 -4.12
N ASN A 118 -1.79 -12.25 -5.19
CA ASN A 118 -1.27 -10.88 -5.18
C ASN A 118 -1.92 -10.01 -4.10
N LEU A 119 -3.23 -10.21 -3.84
CA LEU A 119 -3.94 -9.48 -2.79
C LEU A 119 -3.41 -9.81 -1.38
N LEU A 120 -2.98 -11.05 -1.14
CA LEU A 120 -2.41 -11.46 0.16
C LEU A 120 -1.16 -10.66 0.51
N TRP A 121 -0.38 -10.28 -0.50
CA TRP A 121 0.83 -9.46 -0.33
C TRP A 121 0.53 -7.97 -0.31
N LEU A 122 -0.43 -7.53 -1.12
CA LEU A 122 -0.79 -6.12 -1.21
C LEU A 122 -1.51 -5.60 0.03
N VAL A 123 -2.40 -6.38 0.66
CA VAL A 123 -3.14 -5.95 1.86
C VAL A 123 -2.21 -5.46 2.98
N PRO A 124 -1.24 -6.26 3.48
CA PRO A 124 -0.34 -5.80 4.53
C PRO A 124 0.60 -4.67 4.06
N GLY A 125 1.05 -4.71 2.80
CA GLY A 125 1.87 -3.65 2.21
C GLY A 125 1.17 -2.30 2.18
N LEU A 126 -0.05 -2.25 1.65
CA LEU A 126 -0.90 -1.07 1.59
C LEU A 126 -1.24 -0.54 2.99
N TYR A 127 -1.54 -1.43 3.94
CA TYR A 127 -1.84 -1.03 5.32
C TYR A 127 -0.66 -0.32 5.97
N ILE A 128 0.54 -0.88 5.84
CA ILE A 128 1.76 -0.32 6.41
C ILE A 128 2.13 1.00 5.71
N PHE A 129 2.08 1.02 4.37
CA PHE A 129 2.37 2.18 3.53
C PHE A 129 1.41 3.35 3.76
N ALA A 130 0.12 3.06 3.94
CA ALA A 130 -0.87 4.09 4.20
C ALA A 130 -0.48 4.93 5.41
N ASN A 131 0.05 4.32 6.48
CA ASN A 131 0.54 5.04 7.66
C ASN A 131 -0.41 6.15 8.15
N GLY A 132 -1.71 5.88 8.12
CA GLY A 132 -2.74 6.85 8.51
C GLY A 132 -3.03 7.97 7.50
N ARG A 133 -2.60 7.82 6.24
CA ARG A 133 -2.76 8.74 5.10
C ARG A 133 -3.61 8.10 4.00
N ALA A 134 -4.84 8.59 3.82
CA ALA A 134 -5.78 8.05 2.84
C ALA A 134 -5.41 8.40 1.38
N ASP A 135 -4.72 9.53 1.18
CA ASP A 135 -4.19 9.97 -0.12
C ASP A 135 -3.26 8.91 -0.75
N ARG A 136 -2.49 8.20 0.07
CA ARG A 136 -1.61 7.12 -0.40
C ARG A 136 -2.37 5.92 -0.96
N LEU A 137 -3.49 5.58 -0.33
CA LEU A 137 -4.37 4.50 -0.78
C LEU A 137 -5.05 4.88 -2.09
N LEU A 138 -5.45 6.15 -2.25
CA LEU A 138 -5.97 6.67 -3.51
C LEU A 138 -4.93 6.59 -4.63
N VAL A 139 -3.68 6.98 -4.37
CA VAL A 139 -2.59 6.87 -5.35
C VAL A 139 -2.36 5.42 -5.75
N ALA A 140 -2.32 4.49 -4.79
CA ALA A 140 -2.18 3.07 -5.08
C ALA A 140 -3.39 2.54 -5.89
N GLY A 141 -4.61 2.86 -5.47
CA GLY A 141 -5.85 2.43 -6.10
C GLY A 141 -6.11 3.00 -7.49
N THR A 142 -5.42 4.07 -7.89
CA THR A 142 -5.50 4.66 -9.23
C THR A 142 -4.26 4.38 -10.09
N SER A 143 -3.29 3.62 -9.57
CA SER A 143 -2.07 3.27 -10.29
C SER A 143 -2.35 2.22 -11.38
N ALA A 144 -2.25 2.63 -12.65
CA ALA A 144 -2.38 1.71 -13.79
C ALA A 144 -1.39 0.54 -13.73
N PHE A 145 -0.18 0.77 -13.21
CA PHE A 145 0.82 -0.29 -13.00
C PHE A 145 0.34 -1.34 -11.99
N LEU A 146 -0.27 -0.90 -10.89
CA LEU A 146 -0.78 -1.83 -9.88
C LEU A 146 -1.97 -2.64 -10.43
N TRP A 147 -2.86 -1.99 -11.18
CA TRP A 147 -3.98 -2.65 -11.84
C TRP A 147 -3.55 -3.70 -12.84
N TYR A 148 -2.51 -3.41 -13.62
CA TYR A 148 -1.99 -4.37 -14.60
C TYR A 148 -1.35 -5.57 -13.91
N TYR A 149 -0.41 -5.33 -12.99
CA TYR A 149 0.39 -6.40 -12.40
C TYR A 149 -0.32 -7.23 -11.32
N ILE A 150 -1.43 -6.74 -10.77
CA ILE A 150 -2.24 -7.56 -9.85
C ILE A 150 -3.00 -8.68 -10.59
N ASP A 151 -3.22 -8.52 -11.90
CA ASP A 151 -3.85 -9.53 -12.76
C ASP A 151 -2.85 -10.53 -13.35
N GLU A 152 -1.61 -10.58 -12.87
CA GLU A 152 -0.63 -11.58 -13.31
C GLU A 152 -0.29 -12.55 -12.19
N ALA A 153 -0.32 -13.86 -12.48
CA ALA A 153 0.18 -14.91 -11.59
C ALA A 153 1.72 -14.93 -11.58
N ARG A 154 2.32 -13.81 -11.18
CA ARG A 154 3.75 -13.46 -11.28
C ARG A 154 4.22 -12.76 -10.00
N PRO A 155 5.53 -12.62 -9.75
CA PRO A 155 6.03 -12.08 -8.47
C PRO A 155 5.70 -10.61 -8.23
N TYR A 156 5.11 -9.89 -9.19
CA TYR A 156 4.92 -8.44 -9.12
C TYR A 156 4.03 -8.01 -7.95
N GLY A 157 2.93 -8.71 -7.65
CA GLY A 157 2.08 -8.37 -6.50
C GLY A 157 2.83 -8.53 -5.17
N MET A 158 3.64 -9.59 -5.05
CA MET A 158 4.54 -9.79 -3.90
C MET A 158 5.59 -8.68 -3.81
N GLN A 159 6.26 -8.35 -4.92
CA GLN A 159 7.29 -7.32 -4.98
C GLN A 159 6.73 -5.94 -4.61
N ILE A 160 5.56 -5.57 -5.14
CA ILE A 160 4.90 -4.30 -4.82
C ILE A 160 4.48 -4.28 -3.35
N GLY A 161 3.80 -5.33 -2.87
CA GLY A 161 3.38 -5.44 -1.47
C GLY A 161 4.55 -5.33 -0.48
N ALA A 162 5.64 -6.05 -0.75
CA ALA A 162 6.86 -6.00 0.04
C ALA A 162 7.54 -4.62 -0.04
N SER A 163 7.60 -4.00 -1.21
CA SER A 163 8.18 -2.66 -1.38
C SER A 163 7.40 -1.59 -0.61
N LEU A 164 6.07 -1.64 -0.67
CA LEU A 164 5.19 -0.74 0.10
C LEU A 164 5.40 -0.91 1.61
N MET A 165 5.53 -2.16 2.08
CA MET A 165 5.85 -2.48 3.47
C MET A 165 7.20 -1.90 3.89
N VAL A 166 8.26 -2.17 3.13
CA VAL A 166 9.63 -1.69 3.41
C VAL A 166 9.65 -0.17 3.44
N PHE A 167 9.10 0.49 2.41
CA PHE A 167 9.07 1.94 2.34
C PHE A 167 8.29 2.56 3.50
N GLY A 168 7.11 2.02 3.81
CA GLY A 168 6.28 2.51 4.91
C GLY A 168 6.94 2.35 6.29
N LEU A 169 7.79 1.33 6.49
CA LEU A 169 8.54 1.12 7.72
C LEU A 169 9.80 1.99 7.79
N LEU A 170 10.54 2.13 6.69
CA LEU A 170 11.69 3.02 6.62
C LEU A 170 11.28 4.48 6.86
N GLU A 171 10.18 4.93 6.26
CA GLU A 171 9.66 6.27 6.51
C GLU A 171 9.35 6.48 8.01
N ARG A 172 8.68 5.51 8.66
CA ARG A 172 8.40 5.59 10.11
C ARG A 172 9.68 5.68 10.92
N ALA A 173 10.70 4.91 10.56
CA ALA A 173 12.00 4.94 11.22
C ALA A 173 12.69 6.30 11.06
N VAL A 174 12.68 6.88 9.85
CA VAL A 174 13.27 8.20 9.57
C VAL A 174 12.53 9.31 10.33
N VAL A 175 11.20 9.28 10.35
CA VAL A 175 10.39 10.26 11.09
C VAL A 175 10.66 10.15 12.59
N ALA A 176 10.72 8.93 13.13
CA ALA A 176 11.03 8.72 14.54
C ALA A 176 12.45 9.16 14.91
N ALA A 177 13.45 8.86 14.08
CA ALA A 177 14.83 9.28 14.30
C ALA A 177 15.04 10.80 14.17
N SER A 178 14.17 11.49 13.43
CA SER A 178 14.20 12.95 13.29
C SER A 178 13.62 13.68 14.51
N ASP A 179 12.85 12.97 15.35
CA ASP A 179 12.29 13.52 16.58
C ASP A 179 13.35 13.53 17.69
N ARG A 180 13.94 14.72 17.93
CA ARG A 180 15.06 14.92 18.86
C ARG A 180 14.72 14.63 20.34
N GLY A 181 13.44 14.42 20.67
CA GLY A 181 12.99 14.05 22.01
C GLY A 181 12.58 12.59 22.18
N ALA A 182 12.70 11.77 21.14
CA ALA A 182 12.31 10.37 21.20
C ALA A 182 13.40 9.52 21.85
N ASP A 183 13.19 9.17 23.13
CA ASP A 183 13.99 8.13 23.80
C ASP A 183 13.47 6.74 23.39
N GLY A 184 14.28 5.99 22.64
CA GLY A 184 14.00 4.59 22.28
C GLY A 184 14.36 4.23 20.83
N PRO A 185 14.18 2.95 20.46
CA PRO A 185 14.45 2.52 19.10
C PRO A 185 13.46 3.15 18.09
N PRO A 186 13.90 3.46 16.86
CA PRO A 186 13.06 4.13 15.86
C PRO A 186 11.89 3.28 15.37
N LEU A 187 11.98 1.96 15.56
CA LEU A 187 10.92 1.01 15.27
C LEU A 187 10.67 0.12 16.49
N ARG A 188 9.41 -0.26 16.69
CA ARG A 188 9.05 -1.30 17.67
C ARG A 188 9.63 -2.65 17.22
N PRO A 189 9.90 -3.60 18.12
CA PRO A 189 10.50 -4.89 17.76
C PRO A 189 9.76 -5.64 16.64
N TYR A 190 8.42 -5.68 16.69
CA TYR A 190 7.64 -6.33 15.63
C TYR A 190 7.72 -5.60 14.27
N GLN A 191 7.93 -4.28 14.27
CA GLN A 191 8.09 -3.49 13.04
C GLN A 191 9.45 -3.75 12.40
N ALA A 192 10.49 -3.94 13.21
CA ALA A 192 11.80 -4.38 12.72
C ALA A 192 11.71 -5.78 12.07
N TRP A 193 10.98 -6.71 12.69
CA TRP A 193 10.72 -8.02 12.08
C TRP A 193 9.93 -7.94 10.77
N LEU A 194 8.91 -7.08 10.69
CA LEU A 194 8.18 -6.85 9.45
C LEU A 194 9.06 -6.22 8.36
N LEU A 195 9.98 -5.32 8.73
CA LEU A 195 10.94 -4.74 7.79
C LEU A 195 11.88 -5.82 7.25
N ALA A 196 12.45 -6.65 8.13
CA ALA A 196 13.29 -7.78 7.73
C ALA A 196 12.53 -8.77 6.83
N PHE A 197 11.28 -9.10 7.17
CA PHE A 197 10.42 -9.93 6.35
C PHE A 197 10.17 -9.32 4.96
N GLY A 198 9.86 -8.02 4.90
CA GLY A 198 9.67 -7.30 3.63
C GLY A 198 10.93 -7.33 2.76
N LEU A 199 12.12 -7.15 3.36
CA LEU A 199 13.40 -7.22 2.66
C LEU A 199 13.74 -8.64 2.15
N ILE A 200 13.36 -9.68 2.90
CA ILE A 200 13.49 -11.07 2.46
C ILE A 200 12.51 -11.37 1.33
N ALA A 201 11.27 -10.90 1.41
CA ALA A 201 10.24 -11.12 0.39
C ALA A 201 10.60 -10.42 -0.95
N LEU A 202 10.76 -9.11 -0.94
CA LEU A 202 12.02 -8.47 -1.33
C LEU A 202 12.95 -9.20 -2.32
N ALA A 203 14.10 -9.59 -1.76
CA ALA A 203 15.17 -10.32 -2.40
C ALA A 203 14.76 -11.71 -2.93
N GLY A 204 13.84 -12.39 -2.26
CA GLY A 204 13.41 -13.74 -2.62
C GLY A 204 12.46 -13.79 -3.81
N SER A 205 11.85 -12.65 -4.18
CA SER A 205 10.96 -12.51 -5.34
C SER A 205 11.63 -11.83 -6.53
N SER A 206 12.83 -11.26 -6.34
CA SER A 206 13.64 -10.65 -7.39
C SER A 206 15.09 -10.49 -6.93
N LEU A 207 16.05 -10.82 -7.80
CA LEU A 207 17.48 -10.57 -7.56
C LEU A 207 17.77 -9.08 -7.32
N LEU A 208 17.02 -8.17 -7.96
CA LEU A 208 17.15 -6.73 -7.75
C LEU A 208 16.75 -6.32 -6.33
N GLY A 209 15.83 -7.06 -5.70
CA GLY A 209 15.45 -6.85 -4.30
C GLY A 209 16.62 -7.02 -3.34
N ALA A 210 17.58 -7.90 -3.66
CA ALA A 210 18.77 -8.12 -2.83
C ALA A 210 19.67 -6.87 -2.76
N ILE A 211 19.78 -6.11 -3.86
CA ILE A 211 20.55 -4.85 -3.89
C ILE A 211 19.95 -3.85 -2.92
N TRP A 212 18.62 -3.68 -2.96
CA TRP A 212 17.91 -2.75 -2.09
C TRP A 212 17.93 -3.19 -0.62
N ALA A 213 17.81 -4.50 -0.36
CA ALA A 213 17.95 -5.04 0.98
C ALA A 213 19.35 -4.83 1.54
N ALA A 214 20.39 -5.09 0.75
CA ALA A 214 21.77 -4.84 1.15
C ALA A 214 22.04 -3.36 1.41
N ALA A 215 21.52 -2.46 0.56
CA ALA A 215 21.63 -1.01 0.77
C ALA A 215 20.92 -0.56 2.05
N ALA A 216 19.72 -1.09 2.33
CA ALA A 216 18.99 -0.77 3.56
C ALA A 216 19.71 -1.27 4.82
N VAL A 217 20.32 -2.45 4.77
CA VAL A 217 21.14 -2.99 5.86
C VAL A 217 22.42 -2.16 6.05
N ALA A 218 23.12 -1.83 4.97
CA ALA A 218 24.35 -1.04 5.02
C ALA A 218 24.11 0.37 5.56
N ALA A 219 22.98 1.00 5.26
CA ALA A 219 22.60 2.30 5.81
C ALA A 219 22.26 2.26 7.31
N ALA A 220 22.00 1.06 7.87
CA ALA A 220 21.64 0.87 9.27
C ALA A 220 22.81 0.40 10.15
N ALA A 221 23.97 0.09 9.56
CA ALA A 221 25.20 -0.34 10.24
C ALA A 221 26.16 0.84 10.45
#